data_AF-A0A8H2XJC5-F1
#
_entry.id   AF-A0A8H2XJC5-F1
#
_cell.length_a   1.000
_cell.length_b   1.000
_cell.length_c   1.000
_cell.angle_alpha   90.00
_cell.angle_beta   90.00
_cell.angle_gamma   90.00
#
_symmetry.space_group_name_H-M   'P 1'
#
loop_
_entity.id
_entity.type
_entity.pdbx_description
1 polymer ?
#
loop_
_entity_poly.entity_id
_entity_poly.type
_entity_poly.pdbx_seq_one_letter_code
_entity_poly.pdbx_strand_id
1 'polypeptide(L)'
;MSLRSKVLLSLALIAAARAQQVGTNKAEVHPTLTWQKCTKSGGCQTQSQGKIVLDANWRWLHTTSGYTNCYTGQSWDSTLCSDPVKCAQNCAVEGADYTATYGITASGNSLTLKFVTKSEGTNVGSRVYLMADDSTYQMFKLKNQEFTFDVDVSNLPCGLNGALYFSQMDADGGLSKYPNNKAGAKYGTGYCDAQCPRDLKFINGEANVIGWGGSSNDANSGVGRYGTCCSEMDIWEGNSISTAYTPHPCTVNGQTRCDSTGTECASFCDQPGCDFNSYRMGDKTFYGPGFTLDTKKKMTVVTQFITADGTASGALKEIRRLYVQDGKVIQNSKTNISGMSTYDSITDQFCSAQKTAFNDSNDFAAKGGLTKFGQDFDKGMVLVLSIWDDHSANMLWLDSNYPTSGSASTPGIARGSCPITSGVPKDVETNSPNASVTYSNIRFGDIGSTYSGTTGPITTGPVTTTTTTSAPVTTTASGATAPHYAQCGGKGYTGPTVCASPYKCTYSSEYYSQCL
;
A
#
# COMPACT_ATOMS: atom_id res chain seq x y z
N MET A 1 69.10 7.47 -38.61
CA MET A 1 68.95 8.40 -37.46
C MET A 1 67.79 9.33 -37.79
N SER A 2 66.62 9.13 -37.17
CA SER A 2 66.01 10.06 -36.19
C SER A 2 65.38 11.30 -36.86
N LEU A 3 64.11 11.71 -36.69
CA LEU A 3 63.34 11.80 -35.46
C LEU A 3 61.83 12.00 -35.77
N ARG A 4 61.06 10.98 -35.41
CA ARG A 4 59.67 10.87 -34.93
C ARG A 4 58.68 12.05 -34.98
N SER A 5 57.50 11.68 -35.49
CA SER A 5 56.16 12.30 -35.42
C SER A 5 55.70 12.73 -34.03
N LYS A 6 55.04 13.88 -33.95
CA LYS A 6 54.20 14.31 -32.81
C LYS A 6 52.75 13.87 -33.08
N VAL A 7 52.34 12.74 -32.52
CA VAL A 7 50.93 12.41 -32.33
C VAL A 7 50.62 12.64 -30.86
N LEU A 8 49.79 13.64 -30.56
CA LEU A 8 49.20 13.81 -29.23
C LEU A 8 48.18 12.69 -29.03
N LEU A 9 48.53 11.71 -28.20
CA LEU A 9 47.61 10.70 -27.70
C LEU A 9 46.98 11.24 -26.41
N SER A 10 45.77 11.78 -26.51
CA SER A 10 44.92 12.07 -25.36
C SER A 10 44.42 10.74 -24.78
N LEU A 11 45.16 10.19 -23.81
CA LEU A 11 44.68 9.10 -22.96
C LEU A 11 43.59 9.66 -22.03
N ALA A 12 42.34 9.60 -22.48
CA ALA A 12 41.20 9.64 -21.58
C ALA A 12 41.22 8.34 -20.75
N LEU A 13 41.79 8.41 -19.55
CA LEU A 13 41.53 7.45 -18.48
C LEU A 13 40.05 7.58 -18.12
N ILE A 14 39.20 6.83 -18.83
CA ILE A 14 37.84 6.53 -18.37
C ILE A 14 38.03 5.65 -17.14
N ALA A 15 38.08 6.27 -15.96
CA ALA A 15 37.86 5.55 -14.72
C ALA A 15 36.47 4.93 -14.84
N ALA A 16 36.41 3.62 -15.06
CA ALA A 16 35.16 2.87 -15.01
C ALA A 16 34.63 3.01 -13.59
N ALA A 17 33.72 3.96 -13.38
CA ALA A 17 33.04 4.14 -12.13
C ALA A 17 32.26 2.85 -11.84
N ARG A 18 32.77 2.08 -10.88
CA ARG A 18 32.07 0.94 -10.30
C ARG A 18 30.90 1.48 -9.47
N ALA A 19 29.90 0.67 -9.18
CA ALA A 19 28.55 1.05 -8.68
C ALA A 19 27.98 -0.11 -7.82
N GLN A 20 26.83 -0.02 -7.13
CA GLN A 20 26.07 -1.20 -6.64
C GLN A 20 25.92 -2.20 -7.78
N GLN A 21 26.65 -3.32 -7.68
CA GLN A 21 26.85 -4.23 -8.80
C GLN A 21 25.82 -5.36 -8.82
N VAL A 22 25.84 -6.09 -9.93
CA VAL A 22 25.08 -7.33 -10.13
C VAL A 22 25.98 -8.52 -9.79
N GLY A 23 25.51 -9.37 -8.89
CA GLY A 23 26.13 -10.68 -8.61
C GLY A 23 25.95 -11.61 -9.80
N THR A 24 26.88 -12.57 -9.94
CA THR A 24 26.86 -13.52 -11.06
C THR A 24 27.00 -14.98 -10.62
N ASN A 25 27.06 -15.24 -9.31
CA ASN A 25 27.19 -16.60 -8.80
C ASN A 25 25.85 -17.35 -8.84
N LYS A 26 24.72 -16.63 -8.71
CA LYS A 26 23.38 -17.20 -8.88
C LYS A 26 22.62 -16.37 -9.90
N ALA A 27 22.11 -17.05 -10.94
CA ALA A 27 21.28 -16.39 -11.93
C ALA A 27 19.98 -15.88 -11.29
N GLU A 28 19.57 -14.66 -11.64
CA GLU A 28 18.26 -14.13 -11.27
C GLU A 28 17.21 -14.59 -12.27
N VAL A 29 16.26 -15.40 -11.80
CA VAL A 29 15.14 -15.94 -12.60
C VAL A 29 13.84 -15.66 -11.87
N HIS A 30 13.07 -14.70 -12.38
CA HIS A 30 11.80 -14.28 -11.79
C HIS A 30 10.72 -15.35 -11.91
N PRO A 31 10.04 -15.76 -10.82
CA PRO A 31 8.87 -16.61 -10.90
C PRO A 31 7.73 -15.92 -11.66
N THR A 32 7.06 -16.64 -12.55
CA THR A 32 5.93 -16.11 -13.34
C THR A 32 4.69 -15.97 -12.46
N LEU A 33 3.96 -14.86 -12.62
CA LEU A 33 2.68 -14.63 -11.98
C LEU A 33 1.74 -13.93 -12.96
N THR A 34 0.79 -14.68 -13.51
CA THR A 34 -0.20 -14.13 -14.43
C THR A 34 -1.24 -13.30 -13.67
N TRP A 35 -1.65 -12.18 -14.24
CA TRP A 35 -2.75 -11.34 -13.74
C TRP A 35 -3.69 -11.01 -14.91
N GLN A 36 -4.75 -10.23 -14.68
CA GLN A 36 -5.73 -9.92 -15.72
C GLN A 36 -6.03 -8.42 -15.81
N LYS A 37 -6.14 -7.92 -17.04
CA LYS A 37 -6.62 -6.57 -17.33
C LYS A 37 -8.07 -6.64 -17.80
N CYS A 38 -8.97 -5.92 -17.12
CA CYS A 38 -10.40 -6.02 -17.34
C CYS A 38 -10.96 -4.72 -17.93
N THR A 39 -11.99 -4.85 -18.77
CA THR A 39 -12.79 -3.73 -19.29
C THR A 39 -14.25 -4.10 -19.22
N LYS A 40 -15.15 -3.11 -19.14
CA LYS A 40 -16.60 -3.37 -19.11
C LYS A 40 -17.11 -4.12 -20.35
N SER A 41 -16.55 -3.84 -21.51
CA SER A 41 -17.00 -4.41 -22.80
C SER A 41 -16.22 -5.65 -23.23
N GLY A 42 -14.93 -5.73 -22.91
CA GLY A 42 -14.02 -6.78 -23.40
C GLY A 42 -13.73 -7.91 -22.41
N GLY A 43 -14.35 -7.89 -21.22
CA GLY A 43 -14.04 -8.82 -20.14
C GLY A 43 -12.60 -8.69 -19.65
N CYS A 44 -12.08 -9.77 -19.06
CA CYS A 44 -10.73 -9.81 -18.49
C CYS A 44 -9.76 -10.58 -19.41
N GLN A 45 -8.65 -9.93 -19.78
CA GLN A 45 -7.58 -10.48 -20.61
C GLN A 45 -6.35 -10.80 -19.78
N THR A 46 -5.88 -12.05 -19.87
CA THR A 46 -4.69 -12.51 -19.15
C THR A 46 -3.44 -11.79 -19.60
N GLN A 47 -2.64 -11.36 -18.64
CA GLN A 47 -1.33 -10.74 -18.77
C GLN A 47 -0.28 -11.81 -18.40
N SER A 48 0.13 -12.60 -19.38
CA SER A 48 1.00 -13.77 -19.18
C SER A 48 2.48 -13.42 -18.99
N GLN A 49 2.87 -12.18 -19.28
CA GLN A 49 4.22 -11.66 -19.09
C GLN A 49 4.57 -11.35 -17.63
N GLY A 50 3.56 -11.30 -16.76
CA GLY A 50 3.74 -10.94 -15.35
C GLY A 50 4.69 -11.91 -14.64
N LYS A 51 5.56 -11.33 -13.82
CA LYS A 51 6.55 -12.04 -13.00
C LYS A 51 6.73 -11.30 -11.67
N ILE A 52 7.32 -11.95 -10.68
CA ILE A 52 7.65 -11.32 -9.40
C ILE A 52 9.16 -11.24 -9.19
N VAL A 53 9.60 -10.22 -8.47
CA VAL A 53 11.00 -10.06 -8.08
C VAL A 53 11.11 -9.79 -6.58
N LEU A 54 12.06 -10.45 -5.92
CA LEU A 54 12.39 -10.23 -4.51
C LEU A 54 13.11 -8.91 -4.29
N ASP A 55 12.70 -8.17 -3.26
CA ASP A 55 13.34 -6.95 -2.76
C ASP A 55 14.83 -7.14 -2.46
N ALA A 56 15.63 -6.11 -2.77
CA ALA A 56 17.09 -6.16 -2.67
C ALA A 56 17.63 -6.39 -1.24
N ASN A 57 16.87 -6.04 -0.20
CA ASN A 57 17.28 -6.14 1.20
C ASN A 57 17.44 -7.61 1.65
N TRP A 58 16.69 -8.53 1.05
CA TRP A 58 16.77 -9.98 1.34
C TRP A 58 17.92 -10.69 0.65
N ARG A 59 18.51 -10.06 -0.37
CA ARG A 59 19.49 -10.71 -1.23
C ARG A 59 20.84 -10.80 -0.55
N TRP A 60 21.57 -11.85 -0.88
CA TRP A 60 22.96 -11.95 -0.49
C TRP A 60 23.76 -10.80 -1.11
N LEU A 61 24.60 -10.18 -0.30
CA LEU A 61 25.47 -9.07 -0.68
C LEU A 61 26.93 -9.45 -0.44
N HIS A 62 27.69 -9.55 -1.51
CA HIS A 62 29.09 -9.97 -1.47
C HIS A 62 29.98 -9.11 -2.38
N THR A 63 31.29 -9.26 -2.25
CA THR A 63 32.27 -8.58 -3.10
C THR A 63 32.06 -8.91 -4.57
N THR A 64 32.21 -7.93 -5.45
CA THR A 64 32.14 -8.08 -6.91
C THR A 64 33.12 -9.10 -7.51
N SER A 65 34.21 -9.40 -6.82
CA SER A 65 35.28 -10.28 -7.28
C SER A 65 35.27 -11.67 -6.64
N GLY A 66 34.32 -11.98 -5.75
CA GLY A 66 34.34 -13.24 -4.99
C GLY A 66 33.15 -13.39 -4.05
N TYR A 67 33.31 -14.16 -2.98
CA TYR A 67 32.23 -14.58 -2.10
C TYR A 67 32.25 -13.93 -0.71
N THR A 68 33.15 -12.97 -0.47
CA THR A 68 33.25 -12.31 0.83
C THR A 68 32.01 -11.44 1.05
N ASN A 69 31.31 -11.64 2.16
CA ASN A 69 30.11 -10.87 2.48
C ASN A 69 30.46 -9.39 2.70
N CYS A 70 29.67 -8.51 2.10
CA CYS A 70 29.68 -7.09 2.45
C CYS A 70 28.80 -6.78 3.67
N TYR A 71 27.81 -7.63 3.93
CA TYR A 71 26.86 -7.51 5.02
C TYR A 71 26.57 -8.89 5.61
N THR A 72 26.69 -9.07 6.93
CA THR A 72 26.43 -10.34 7.63
C THR A 72 25.65 -10.07 8.91
N GLY A 73 24.55 -10.81 9.12
CA GLY A 73 23.63 -10.58 10.23
C GLY A 73 23.08 -9.16 10.15
N GLN A 74 23.50 -8.29 11.07
CA GLN A 74 23.08 -6.89 11.13
C GLN A 74 24.20 -5.88 10.83
N SER A 75 25.36 -6.31 10.34
CA SER A 75 26.57 -5.48 10.23
C SER A 75 27.22 -5.47 8.85
N TRP A 76 27.70 -4.29 8.44
CA TRP A 76 28.52 -4.09 7.26
C TRP A 76 29.99 -4.45 7.53
N ASP A 77 30.70 -4.98 6.52
CA ASP A 77 32.16 -5.11 6.57
C ASP A 77 32.80 -3.72 6.44
N SER A 78 33.46 -3.26 7.50
CA SER A 78 34.00 -1.90 7.58
C SER A 78 35.17 -1.63 6.62
N THR A 79 35.84 -2.67 6.11
CA THR A 79 36.93 -2.54 5.14
C THR A 79 36.39 -2.38 3.72
N LEU A 80 35.37 -3.16 3.38
CA LEU A 80 34.70 -3.10 2.08
C LEU A 80 33.77 -1.89 1.97
N CYS A 81 33.14 -1.52 3.08
CA CYS A 81 32.04 -0.55 3.16
C CYS A 81 32.34 0.63 4.09
N SER A 82 33.53 1.22 3.94
CA SER A 82 33.95 2.41 4.70
C SER A 82 33.23 3.70 4.30
N ASP A 83 32.63 3.73 3.11
CA ASP A 83 31.95 4.89 2.51
C ASP A 83 30.73 4.39 1.69
N PRO A 84 29.60 5.10 1.65
CA PRO A 84 28.38 4.70 0.92
C PRO A 84 28.58 4.36 -0.55
N VAL A 85 29.32 5.21 -1.28
CA VAL A 85 29.61 5.03 -2.70
C VAL A 85 30.52 3.83 -2.83
N LYS A 86 31.67 3.83 -2.13
CA LYS A 86 32.66 2.75 -2.23
C LYS A 86 32.05 1.37 -1.91
N CYS A 87 31.19 1.30 -0.90
CA CYS A 87 30.47 0.08 -0.56
C CYS A 87 29.59 -0.37 -1.73
N ALA A 88 28.80 0.53 -2.32
CA ALA A 88 28.05 0.22 -3.52
C ALA A 88 28.98 -0.30 -4.62
N GLN A 89 30.10 0.35 -4.90
CA GLN A 89 31.07 -0.08 -5.93
C GLN A 89 31.67 -1.47 -5.69
N ASN A 90 31.87 -1.85 -4.44
CA ASN A 90 32.52 -3.08 -4.05
C ASN A 90 31.56 -4.27 -3.95
N CYS A 91 30.27 -4.00 -3.76
CA CYS A 91 29.29 -5.00 -3.36
C CYS A 91 28.26 -5.26 -4.46
N ALA A 92 27.95 -6.53 -4.65
CA ALA A 92 27.08 -7.04 -5.70
C ALA A 92 25.84 -7.69 -5.08
N VAL A 93 24.67 -7.30 -5.58
CA VAL A 93 23.38 -7.92 -5.22
C VAL A 93 23.20 -9.18 -6.07
N GLU A 94 23.10 -10.33 -5.41
CA GLU A 94 23.07 -11.64 -6.07
C GLU A 94 21.66 -12.09 -6.48
N GLY A 95 21.57 -13.06 -7.39
CA GLY A 95 20.30 -13.72 -7.71
C GLY A 95 19.72 -14.49 -6.52
N ALA A 96 18.42 -14.81 -6.58
CA ALA A 96 17.68 -15.43 -5.48
C ALA A 96 17.24 -16.87 -5.77
N ASP A 97 17.31 -17.74 -4.75
CA ASP A 97 16.60 -19.02 -4.75
C ASP A 97 15.23 -18.85 -4.07
N TYR A 98 14.25 -18.43 -4.87
CA TYR A 98 12.93 -18.02 -4.41
C TYR A 98 12.27 -19.06 -3.49
N THR A 99 12.28 -20.33 -3.88
CA THR A 99 11.57 -21.36 -3.11
C THR A 99 12.41 -21.91 -1.97
N ALA A 100 13.67 -22.29 -2.21
CA ALA A 100 14.45 -23.00 -1.20
C ALA A 100 14.96 -22.09 -0.09
N THR A 101 15.29 -20.83 -0.41
CA THR A 101 15.83 -19.87 0.57
C THR A 101 14.73 -18.97 1.13
N TYR A 102 13.80 -18.50 0.29
CA TYR A 102 12.85 -17.46 0.68
C TYR A 102 11.40 -17.94 0.84
N GLY A 103 11.10 -19.20 0.52
CA GLY A 103 9.75 -19.76 0.68
C GLY A 103 8.71 -19.13 -0.23
N ILE A 104 9.15 -18.56 -1.35
CA ILE A 104 8.31 -17.91 -2.36
C ILE A 104 8.00 -18.93 -3.45
N THR A 105 6.71 -19.14 -3.71
CA THR A 105 6.25 -20.03 -4.78
C THR A 105 5.17 -19.35 -5.59
N ALA A 106 5.28 -19.42 -6.91
CA ALA A 106 4.28 -18.89 -7.83
C ALA A 106 3.89 -19.95 -8.87
N SER A 107 2.60 -20.06 -9.17
CA SER A 107 2.07 -20.97 -10.17
C SER A 107 0.81 -20.37 -10.79
N GLY A 108 0.82 -20.20 -12.12
CA GLY A 108 -0.26 -19.54 -12.84
C GLY A 108 -0.53 -18.14 -12.30
N ASN A 109 -1.72 -17.94 -11.72
CA ASN A 109 -2.16 -16.68 -11.14
C ASN A 109 -2.05 -16.62 -9.60
N SER A 110 -1.30 -17.53 -8.98
CA SER A 110 -1.19 -17.65 -7.52
C SER A 110 0.24 -17.49 -7.05
N LEU A 111 0.43 -16.73 -5.96
CA LEU A 111 1.67 -16.49 -5.25
C LEU A 111 1.47 -16.83 -3.77
N THR A 112 2.28 -17.74 -3.24
CA THR A 112 2.32 -18.06 -1.81
C THR A 112 3.66 -17.62 -1.22
N LEU A 113 3.57 -16.85 -0.14
CA LEU A 113 4.72 -16.40 0.65
C LEU A 113 4.68 -17.11 2.01
N LYS A 114 5.73 -17.86 2.33
CA LYS A 114 5.92 -18.43 3.67
C LYS A 114 6.56 -17.41 4.60
N PHE A 115 6.20 -17.50 5.88
CA PHE A 115 6.76 -16.63 6.89
C PHE A 115 8.20 -17.03 7.24
N VAL A 116 8.45 -18.28 7.65
CA VAL A 116 9.81 -18.76 7.95
C VAL A 116 10.25 -19.82 6.95
N THR A 117 11.45 -19.66 6.40
CA THR A 117 12.11 -20.65 5.53
C THR A 117 13.48 -20.99 6.06
N LYS A 118 13.71 -22.27 6.36
CA LYS A 118 15.00 -22.79 6.82
C LYS A 118 15.77 -23.39 5.65
N SER A 119 16.99 -22.90 5.43
CA SER A 119 17.96 -23.37 4.45
C SER A 119 19.33 -23.45 5.14
N GLU A 120 20.44 -23.06 4.49
CA GLU A 120 21.72 -22.85 5.17
C GLU A 120 21.62 -21.76 6.26
N GLY A 121 20.75 -20.77 6.04
CA GLY A 121 20.32 -19.79 7.04
C GLY A 121 18.81 -19.87 7.30
N THR A 122 18.30 -19.03 8.20
CA THR A 122 16.86 -18.86 8.40
C THR A 122 16.42 -17.53 7.80
N ASN A 123 15.48 -17.59 6.86
CA ASN A 123 14.80 -16.42 6.31
C ASN A 123 13.46 -16.20 7.04
N VAL A 124 13.17 -14.95 7.39
CA VAL A 124 11.90 -14.51 7.96
C VAL A 124 11.29 -13.44 7.05
N GLY A 125 10.04 -13.62 6.70
CA GLY A 125 9.29 -12.73 5.83
C GLY A 125 9.78 -12.67 4.39
N SER A 126 9.07 -11.92 3.57
CA SER A 126 9.50 -11.55 2.22
C SER A 126 8.72 -10.35 1.71
N ARG A 127 9.31 -9.60 0.77
CA ARG A 127 8.65 -8.53 0.00
C ARG A 127 8.99 -8.70 -1.47
N VAL A 128 7.97 -8.71 -2.33
CA VAL A 128 8.13 -8.88 -3.78
C VAL A 128 7.37 -7.84 -4.56
N TYR A 129 7.82 -7.56 -5.78
CA TYR A 129 7.21 -6.60 -6.69
C TYR A 129 6.68 -7.28 -7.95
N LEU A 130 5.54 -6.82 -8.47
CA LEU A 130 5.07 -7.25 -9.78
C LEU A 130 5.87 -6.54 -10.88
N MET A 131 6.35 -7.32 -11.84
CA MET A 131 7.21 -6.90 -12.94
C MET A 131 6.47 -6.96 -14.28
N ALA A 132 6.70 -5.97 -15.15
CA ALA A 132 6.18 -5.94 -16.52
C ALA A 132 7.07 -6.72 -17.48
N ASP A 133 8.38 -6.63 -17.29
CA ASP A 133 9.43 -7.38 -17.99
C ASP A 133 10.57 -7.72 -17.01
N ASP A 134 11.76 -8.14 -17.47
CA ASP A 134 12.86 -8.52 -16.54
C ASP A 134 13.63 -7.34 -15.94
N SER A 135 13.33 -6.12 -16.37
CA SER A 135 14.08 -4.90 -16.01
C SER A 135 13.18 -3.76 -15.55
N THR A 136 11.85 -3.91 -15.61
CA THR A 136 10.90 -2.88 -15.19
C THR A 136 9.73 -3.45 -14.38
N TYR A 137 9.37 -2.73 -13.31
CA TYR A 137 8.18 -3.00 -12.53
C TYR A 137 6.90 -2.71 -13.34
N GLN A 138 5.83 -3.43 -13.04
CA GLN A 138 4.52 -3.12 -13.57
C GLN A 138 3.95 -1.89 -12.88
N MET A 139 3.80 -0.81 -13.65
CA MET A 139 3.19 0.44 -13.16
C MET A 139 1.68 0.40 -13.31
N PHE A 140 0.95 0.74 -12.24
CA PHE A 140 -0.52 0.82 -12.21
C PHE A 140 -0.98 2.26 -12.02
N LYS A 141 -1.90 2.72 -12.87
CA LYS A 141 -2.54 4.04 -12.75
C LYS A 141 -3.94 3.88 -12.17
N LEU A 142 -4.07 4.10 -10.86
CA LEU A 142 -5.23 3.64 -10.10
C LEU A 142 -6.48 4.52 -10.25
N LYS A 143 -6.35 5.80 -10.65
CA LYS A 143 -7.50 6.72 -10.75
C LYS A 143 -8.59 6.20 -11.69
N ASN A 144 -9.82 6.17 -11.18
CA ASN A 144 -11.01 5.67 -11.88
C ASN A 144 -10.87 4.22 -12.36
N GLN A 145 -10.16 3.41 -11.58
CA GLN A 145 -9.98 1.98 -11.82
C GLN A 145 -10.37 1.19 -10.57
N GLU A 146 -10.44 -0.12 -10.74
CA GLU A 146 -10.71 -1.12 -9.72
C GLU A 146 -9.56 -2.13 -9.71
N PHE A 147 -9.03 -2.40 -8.52
CA PHE A 147 -8.02 -3.41 -8.28
C PHE A 147 -8.59 -4.50 -7.39
N THR A 148 -8.43 -5.75 -7.82
CA THR A 148 -9.05 -6.92 -7.20
C THR A 148 -8.07 -8.07 -7.14
N PHE A 149 -8.13 -8.84 -6.06
CA PHE A 149 -7.35 -10.07 -5.90
C PHE A 149 -8.11 -11.02 -4.98
N ASP A 150 -7.76 -12.30 -5.04
CA ASP A 150 -8.17 -13.29 -4.06
C ASP A 150 -7.04 -13.47 -3.03
N VAL A 151 -7.39 -13.63 -1.76
CA VAL A 151 -6.44 -13.84 -0.66
C VAL A 151 -6.88 -14.96 0.27
N ASP A 152 -5.92 -15.78 0.67
CA ASP A 152 -6.05 -16.73 1.76
C ASP A 152 -5.11 -16.33 2.91
N VAL A 153 -5.72 -15.93 4.02
CA VAL A 153 -5.08 -15.52 5.27
C VAL A 153 -5.39 -16.49 6.41
N SER A 154 -5.99 -17.65 6.12
CA SER A 154 -6.41 -18.62 7.14
C SER A 154 -5.24 -19.14 7.99
N ASN A 155 -4.02 -19.05 7.45
CA ASN A 155 -2.77 -19.43 8.09
C ASN A 155 -1.93 -18.22 8.55
N LEU A 156 -2.56 -17.06 8.78
CA LEU A 156 -1.93 -15.87 9.36
C LEU A 156 -2.52 -15.57 10.75
N PRO A 157 -1.83 -15.93 11.85
CA PRO A 157 -2.26 -15.62 13.21
C PRO A 157 -2.02 -14.15 13.60
N CYS A 158 -2.37 -13.80 14.84
CA CYS A 158 -1.98 -12.54 15.48
C CYS A 158 -0.49 -12.27 15.35
N GLY A 159 -0.12 -11.01 15.14
CA GLY A 159 1.29 -10.60 15.04
C GLY A 159 1.90 -10.67 13.64
N LEU A 160 1.20 -11.28 12.68
CA LEU A 160 1.62 -11.30 11.28
C LEU A 160 0.78 -10.37 10.43
N ASN A 161 1.37 -9.91 9.34
CA ASN A 161 0.68 -9.16 8.31
C ASN A 161 1.08 -9.73 6.94
N GLY A 162 0.08 -10.25 6.22
CA GLY A 162 0.19 -10.41 4.79
C GLY A 162 -0.28 -9.11 4.14
N ALA A 163 0.65 -8.31 3.63
CA ALA A 163 0.32 -7.04 2.99
C ALA A 163 0.34 -7.13 1.45
N LEU A 164 -0.61 -6.46 0.82
CA LEU A 164 -0.65 -6.17 -0.61
C LEU A 164 -0.96 -4.69 -0.77
N TYR A 165 -0.06 -3.95 -1.40
CA TYR A 165 -0.10 -2.49 -1.42
C TYR A 165 0.58 -1.92 -2.66
N PHE A 166 0.45 -0.62 -2.87
CA PHE A 166 1.13 0.10 -3.93
C PHE A 166 2.10 1.13 -3.37
N SER A 167 3.30 1.17 -3.95
CA SER A 167 4.33 2.14 -3.61
C SER A 167 4.71 2.98 -4.84
N GLN A 168 4.93 4.28 -4.65
CA GLN A 168 5.31 5.21 -5.73
C GLN A 168 6.81 5.14 -6.10
N MET A 169 7.30 3.90 -6.28
CA MET A 169 8.65 3.58 -6.75
C MET A 169 8.85 3.96 -8.23
N ASP A 170 10.11 4.12 -8.62
CA ASP A 170 10.48 4.24 -10.04
C ASP A 170 10.38 2.88 -10.74
N ALA A 171 9.87 2.88 -11.97
CA ALA A 171 9.66 1.65 -12.76
C ALA A 171 10.93 0.83 -12.97
N ASP A 172 12.11 1.46 -13.04
CA ASP A 172 13.40 0.78 -13.22
C ASP A 172 14.16 0.54 -11.90
N GLY A 173 13.51 0.78 -10.75
CA GLY A 173 14.14 0.67 -9.43
C GLY A 173 15.22 1.72 -9.17
N GLY A 174 15.20 2.84 -9.90
CA GLY A 174 16.17 3.93 -9.79
C GLY A 174 17.41 3.75 -10.67
N LEU A 175 17.44 2.76 -11.56
CA LEU A 175 18.59 2.43 -12.41
C LEU A 175 19.05 3.60 -13.28
N SER A 176 18.11 4.32 -13.89
CA SER A 176 18.40 5.48 -14.75
C SER A 176 18.78 6.75 -13.97
N LYS A 177 18.30 6.89 -12.74
CA LYS A 177 18.54 8.09 -11.90
C LYS A 177 19.87 8.02 -11.16
N TYR A 178 20.29 6.84 -10.75
CA TYR A 178 21.42 6.64 -9.87
C TYR A 178 22.52 5.87 -10.59
N PRO A 179 23.60 6.52 -11.06
CA PRO A 179 24.66 5.86 -11.80
C PRO A 179 25.33 4.72 -11.02
N ASN A 180 25.30 4.82 -9.69
CA ASN A 180 25.78 3.80 -8.79
C ASN A 180 24.76 2.68 -8.53
N ASN A 181 23.60 2.63 -9.18
CA ASN A 181 22.76 1.45 -9.22
C ASN A 181 22.99 0.74 -10.56
N LYS A 182 23.45 -0.52 -10.53
CA LYS A 182 23.51 -1.39 -11.73
C LYS A 182 22.58 -2.59 -11.65
N ALA A 183 21.94 -2.78 -10.50
CA ALA A 183 21.06 -3.91 -10.25
C ALA A 183 19.63 -3.60 -10.74
N GLY A 184 19.08 -2.44 -10.34
CA GLY A 184 17.77 -1.97 -10.81
C GLY A 184 16.60 -2.86 -10.40
N ALA A 185 15.44 -2.66 -11.05
CA ALA A 185 14.23 -3.43 -10.78
C ALA A 185 14.40 -4.94 -10.94
N LYS A 186 15.31 -5.38 -11.83
CA LYS A 186 15.69 -6.81 -11.98
C LYS A 186 16.12 -7.47 -10.67
N TYR A 187 16.67 -6.70 -9.74
CA TYR A 187 17.12 -7.20 -8.43
C TYR A 187 16.33 -6.56 -7.27
N GLY A 188 15.15 -5.99 -7.55
CA GLY A 188 14.27 -5.47 -6.52
C GLY A 188 14.77 -4.20 -5.82
N THR A 189 15.52 -3.32 -6.50
CA THR A 189 15.99 -2.06 -5.90
C THR A 189 14.95 -0.96 -5.93
N GLY A 190 15.18 0.10 -5.13
CA GLY A 190 14.44 1.36 -5.24
C GLY A 190 13.15 1.41 -4.41
N TYR A 191 13.00 0.51 -3.43
CA TYR A 191 11.87 0.54 -2.51
C TYR A 191 11.77 1.88 -1.78
N CYS A 192 10.54 2.26 -1.48
CA CYS A 192 10.16 3.38 -0.64
C CYS A 192 8.74 3.13 -0.15
N ASP A 193 8.34 3.78 0.93
CA ASP A 193 6.96 3.79 1.40
C ASP A 193 6.72 5.03 2.29
N ALA A 194 5.53 5.14 2.89
CA ALA A 194 5.19 6.31 3.69
C ALA A 194 5.81 6.30 5.09
N GLN A 195 6.39 5.20 5.54
CA GLN A 195 7.15 5.10 6.78
C GLN A 195 8.56 5.69 6.65
N CYS A 196 9.01 5.99 5.43
CA CYS A 196 10.36 6.46 5.15
C CYS A 196 11.44 5.50 5.69
N PRO A 197 11.40 4.19 5.34
CA PRO A 197 12.19 3.14 5.98
C PRO A 197 13.67 3.40 5.86
N ARG A 198 14.37 3.20 6.99
CA ARG A 198 15.82 3.43 7.15
C ARG A 198 16.62 2.14 7.20
N ASP A 199 15.95 1.00 7.14
CA ASP A 199 16.50 -0.35 7.17
C ASP A 199 16.96 -0.84 5.78
N LEU A 200 16.67 -0.09 4.72
CA LEU A 200 17.18 -0.44 3.41
C LEU A 200 18.70 -0.31 3.34
N LYS A 201 19.34 -1.39 2.92
CA LYS A 201 20.80 -1.47 2.72
C LYS A 201 21.29 -0.54 1.62
N PHE A 202 20.49 -0.28 0.58
CA PHE A 202 20.84 0.61 -0.52
C PHE A 202 19.71 1.61 -0.81
N ILE A 203 20.06 2.89 -0.89
CA ILE A 203 19.15 3.98 -1.25
C ILE A 203 19.88 4.90 -2.23
N ASN A 204 19.25 5.24 -3.36
CA ASN A 204 19.80 6.13 -4.39
C ASN A 204 21.17 5.68 -4.96
N GLY A 205 21.40 4.36 -5.06
CA GLY A 205 22.67 3.79 -5.53
C GLY A 205 23.83 3.89 -4.53
N GLU A 206 23.56 4.24 -3.28
CA GLU A 206 24.54 4.31 -2.20
C GLU A 206 24.18 3.32 -1.09
N ALA A 207 25.18 2.69 -0.46
CA ALA A 207 24.96 1.85 0.70
C ALA A 207 24.64 2.71 1.93
N ASN A 208 23.64 2.32 2.72
CA ASN A 208 23.17 3.10 3.88
C ASN A 208 24.07 2.92 5.13
N VAL A 209 25.39 2.96 4.96
CA VAL A 209 26.37 2.61 5.99
C VAL A 209 26.57 3.69 7.06
N ILE A 210 26.25 4.95 6.74
CA ILE A 210 26.44 6.07 7.66
C ILE A 210 25.47 5.94 8.83
N GLY A 211 26.01 5.87 10.05
CA GLY A 211 25.21 5.74 11.25
C GLY A 211 24.46 4.40 11.36
N TRP A 212 24.88 3.38 10.61
CA TRP A 212 24.23 2.07 10.65
C TRP A 212 24.33 1.45 12.06
N GLY A 213 23.18 1.29 12.71
CA GLY A 213 23.03 0.58 13.97
C GLY A 213 22.20 -0.67 13.77
N GLY A 214 22.77 -1.85 14.07
CA GLY A 214 22.01 -3.09 14.02
C GLY A 214 20.87 -3.10 15.04
N SER A 215 19.75 -3.73 14.69
CA SER A 215 18.59 -3.79 15.56
C SER A 215 18.89 -4.58 16.84
N SER A 216 18.21 -4.21 17.94
CA SER A 216 18.31 -4.92 19.21
C SER A 216 17.40 -6.15 19.28
N ASN A 217 16.42 -6.25 18.39
CA ASN A 217 15.41 -7.30 18.38
C ASN A 217 15.23 -7.97 17.00
N ASP A 218 16.07 -7.66 16.02
CA ASP A 218 16.15 -8.33 14.71
C ASP A 218 17.62 -8.60 14.37
N ALA A 219 17.99 -9.87 14.19
CA ALA A 219 19.36 -10.28 13.91
C ALA A 219 19.81 -10.03 12.45
N ASN A 220 18.88 -9.68 11.57
CA ASN A 220 19.11 -9.51 10.13
C ASN A 220 18.93 -8.07 9.64
N SER A 221 18.57 -7.15 10.54
CA SER A 221 18.24 -5.77 10.21
C SER A 221 18.97 -4.76 11.08
N GLY A 222 18.93 -3.51 10.64
CA GLY A 222 19.48 -2.35 11.30
C GLY A 222 18.95 -1.10 10.63
N VAL A 223 19.36 0.06 11.09
CA VAL A 223 18.93 1.33 10.51
C VAL A 223 20.13 2.23 10.21
N GLY A 224 20.18 2.79 9.02
CA GLY A 224 21.15 3.81 8.64
C GLY A 224 20.63 5.23 8.85
N ARG A 225 21.44 6.22 8.46
CA ARG A 225 21.07 7.65 8.49
C ARG A 225 19.94 7.97 7.52
N TYR A 226 19.93 7.34 6.34
CA TYR A 226 18.99 7.69 5.30
C TYR A 226 17.75 6.82 5.35
N GLY A 227 16.60 7.42 5.10
CA GLY A 227 15.37 6.71 4.77
C GLY A 227 14.93 6.98 3.33
N THR A 228 13.89 6.30 2.88
CA THR A 228 13.38 6.36 1.51
C THR A 228 11.86 6.49 1.49
N CYS A 229 11.39 7.71 1.24
CA CYS A 229 9.98 8.10 1.36
C CYS A 229 9.28 8.09 0.00
N CYS A 230 8.03 7.63 -0.03
CA CYS A 230 7.09 7.93 -1.12
C CYS A 230 5.66 7.63 -0.70
N SER A 231 4.68 8.10 -1.47
CA SER A 231 3.27 7.80 -1.18
C SER A 231 2.96 6.32 -1.34
N GLU A 232 2.07 5.85 -0.48
CA GLU A 232 1.75 4.44 -0.31
C GLU A 232 0.23 4.25 -0.25
N MET A 233 -0.27 3.25 -0.97
CA MET A 233 -1.66 2.81 -0.89
C MET A 233 -1.72 1.38 -0.38
N ASP A 234 -2.04 1.22 0.89
CA ASP A 234 -2.25 -0.07 1.52
C ASP A 234 -3.62 -0.61 1.14
N ILE A 235 -3.66 -1.41 0.08
CA ILE A 235 -4.89 -2.07 -0.36
C ILE A 235 -5.34 -3.06 0.70
N TRP A 236 -4.39 -3.76 1.28
CA TRP A 236 -4.63 -4.82 2.22
C TRP A 236 -3.44 -4.95 3.15
N GLU A 237 -3.68 -4.69 4.42
CA GLU A 237 -2.86 -5.19 5.50
C GLU A 237 -3.75 -6.07 6.34
N GLY A 238 -3.34 -7.31 6.63
CA GLY A 238 -4.25 -8.22 7.28
C GLY A 238 -3.68 -9.57 7.65
N ASN A 239 -4.33 -10.13 8.66
CA ASN A 239 -4.21 -11.52 9.07
C ASN A 239 -5.60 -12.11 9.27
N SER A 240 -5.71 -13.31 9.85
CA SER A 240 -7.01 -13.96 10.06
C SER A 240 -7.93 -13.24 11.06
N ILE A 241 -7.43 -12.25 11.82
CA ILE A 241 -8.16 -11.58 12.90
C ILE A 241 -8.62 -10.18 12.49
N SER A 242 -7.78 -9.43 11.77
CA SER A 242 -8.08 -8.05 11.40
C SER A 242 -7.47 -7.69 10.06
N THR A 243 -8.07 -6.68 9.42
CA THR A 243 -7.54 -6.10 8.18
C THR A 243 -7.82 -4.61 8.12
N ALA A 244 -6.93 -3.87 7.47
CA ALA A 244 -7.05 -2.45 7.18
C ALA A 244 -6.78 -2.17 5.70
N TYR A 245 -7.32 -1.06 5.21
CA TYR A 245 -6.86 -0.43 3.97
C TYR A 245 -6.69 1.07 4.20
N THR A 246 -5.58 1.61 3.71
CA THR A 246 -5.06 2.89 4.20
C THR A 246 -4.29 3.64 3.10
N PRO A 247 -4.73 4.84 2.69
CA PRO A 247 -3.93 5.75 1.88
C PRO A 247 -2.98 6.58 2.74
N HIS A 248 -1.74 6.71 2.30
CA HIS A 248 -0.67 7.47 2.93
C HIS A 248 -0.05 8.48 1.95
N PRO A 249 -0.54 9.73 1.92
CA PRO A 249 0.02 10.79 1.09
C PRO A 249 1.36 11.29 1.63
N CYS A 250 2.20 11.76 0.70
CA CYS A 250 3.43 12.46 1.02
C CYS A 250 3.47 13.83 0.32
N THR A 251 4.20 14.77 0.91
CA THR A 251 4.44 16.09 0.28
C THR A 251 5.48 16.02 -0.84
N VAL A 252 6.32 14.98 -0.84
CA VAL A 252 7.25 14.67 -1.93
C VAL A 252 6.54 13.93 -3.07
N ASN A 253 7.15 13.90 -4.26
CA ASN A 253 6.54 13.33 -5.47
C ASN A 253 7.40 12.20 -6.06
N GLY A 254 7.05 10.96 -5.74
CA GLY A 254 7.84 9.76 -6.04
C GLY A 254 8.91 9.50 -4.98
N GLN A 255 9.69 8.43 -5.19
CA GLN A 255 10.79 8.06 -4.29
C GLN A 255 11.72 9.24 -4.00
N THR A 256 11.91 9.50 -2.70
CA THR A 256 12.75 10.58 -2.19
C THR A 256 13.52 10.11 -0.97
N ARG A 257 14.85 10.24 -0.99
CA ARG A 257 15.68 9.98 0.19
C ARG A 257 15.48 11.07 1.24
N CYS A 258 15.33 10.68 2.50
CA CYS A 258 15.27 11.58 3.65
C CYS A 258 16.50 11.38 4.57
N ASP A 259 16.88 12.42 5.31
CA ASP A 259 17.95 12.40 6.30
C ASP A 259 17.40 12.39 7.74
N SER A 260 17.76 11.36 8.52
CA SER A 260 17.30 11.21 9.90
C SER A 260 18.02 12.11 10.92
N THR A 261 19.01 12.91 10.51
CA THR A 261 19.65 13.91 11.40
C THR A 261 18.79 15.15 11.59
N GLY A 262 17.82 15.39 10.71
CA GLY A 262 16.80 16.41 10.84
C GLY A 262 15.41 15.81 11.01
N THR A 263 14.38 16.52 10.52
CA THR A 263 12.99 16.09 10.60
C THR A 263 12.46 15.47 9.31
N GLU A 264 13.30 15.34 8.27
CA GLU A 264 12.86 14.93 6.92
C GLU A 264 12.09 13.61 6.94
N CYS A 265 12.67 12.55 7.53
CA CYS A 265 12.05 11.23 7.54
C CYS A 265 10.73 11.15 8.33
N ALA A 266 10.49 12.08 9.26
CA ALA A 266 9.24 12.15 10.01
C ALA A 266 8.23 13.15 9.40
N SER A 267 8.64 13.95 8.40
CA SER A 267 7.84 15.08 7.91
C SER A 267 7.41 14.95 6.45
N PHE A 268 8.02 14.08 5.65
CA PHE A 268 7.67 13.97 4.24
C PHE A 268 6.33 13.27 4.02
N CYS A 269 6.00 12.28 4.84
CA CYS A 269 4.85 11.40 4.63
C CYS A 269 3.91 11.37 5.84
N ASP A 270 2.66 11.03 5.57
CA ASP A 270 1.67 10.66 6.58
C ASP A 270 1.90 9.20 7.00
N GLN A 271 2.64 8.99 8.08
CA GLN A 271 2.94 7.65 8.60
C GLN A 271 1.69 6.93 9.14
N PRO A 272 0.76 7.59 9.88
CA PRO A 272 -0.45 6.94 10.36
C PRO A 272 -1.49 6.62 9.26
N GLY A 273 -1.59 7.45 8.22
CA GLY A 273 -2.57 7.25 7.14
C GLY A 273 -4.02 7.59 7.54
N CYS A 274 -4.96 7.38 6.61
CA CYS A 274 -6.39 7.41 6.87
C CYS A 274 -7.00 6.00 6.79
N ASP A 275 -6.92 5.24 7.88
CA ASP A 275 -7.23 3.81 7.88
C ASP A 275 -8.73 3.50 7.95
N PHE A 276 -9.12 2.42 7.29
CA PHE A 276 -10.41 1.75 7.56
C PHE A 276 -10.16 0.28 7.91
N ASN A 277 -10.23 -0.02 9.21
CA ASN A 277 -10.33 -1.37 9.77
C ASN A 277 -11.73 -1.55 10.36
N SER A 278 -12.51 -2.52 9.88
CA SER A 278 -13.90 -2.76 10.30
C SER A 278 -14.07 -2.89 11.81
N TYR A 279 -13.16 -3.62 12.47
CA TYR A 279 -13.18 -3.82 13.92
C TYR A 279 -12.88 -2.50 14.65
N ARG A 280 -11.86 -1.75 14.20
CA ARG A 280 -11.52 -0.42 14.74
C ARG A 280 -12.66 0.58 14.56
N MET A 281 -13.41 0.46 13.47
CA MET A 281 -14.58 1.26 13.17
C MET A 281 -15.86 0.80 13.87
N GLY A 282 -15.80 -0.21 14.75
CA GLY A 282 -16.88 -0.59 15.64
C GLY A 282 -17.71 -1.80 15.20
N ASP A 283 -17.42 -2.41 14.04
CA ASP A 283 -18.03 -3.68 13.63
C ASP A 283 -17.08 -4.85 13.93
N LYS A 284 -17.28 -5.44 15.11
CA LYS A 284 -16.45 -6.54 15.64
C LYS A 284 -16.81 -7.92 15.07
N THR A 285 -17.79 -8.00 14.17
CA THR A 285 -18.35 -9.25 13.65
C THR A 285 -18.31 -9.34 12.12
N PHE A 286 -17.70 -8.35 11.47
CA PHE A 286 -17.60 -8.30 10.02
C PHE A 286 -16.51 -9.23 9.48
N TYR A 287 -15.29 -9.11 10.01
CA TYR A 287 -14.10 -9.80 9.50
C TYR A 287 -13.43 -10.64 10.58
N GLY A 288 -13.27 -11.94 10.33
CA GLY A 288 -12.63 -12.86 11.28
C GLY A 288 -13.06 -14.31 11.09
N PRO A 289 -12.55 -15.25 11.92
CA PRO A 289 -12.81 -16.66 11.73
C PRO A 289 -14.27 -17.01 12.02
N GLY A 290 -15.05 -17.36 10.98
CA GLY A 290 -16.49 -17.64 11.07
C GLY A 290 -17.41 -16.40 11.11
N PHE A 291 -16.90 -15.22 10.75
CA PHE A 291 -17.67 -13.97 10.71
C PHE A 291 -18.36 -13.76 9.34
N THR A 292 -18.91 -12.56 9.12
CA THR A 292 -19.56 -12.19 7.83
C THR A 292 -18.63 -12.44 6.64
N LEU A 293 -17.37 -12.03 6.79
CA LEU A 293 -16.26 -12.44 5.94
C LEU A 293 -15.39 -13.43 6.73
N ASP A 294 -15.54 -14.72 6.41
CA ASP A 294 -14.92 -15.83 7.12
C ASP A 294 -13.47 -16.00 6.69
N THR A 295 -12.53 -15.64 7.56
CA THR A 295 -11.09 -15.71 7.28
C THR A 295 -10.52 -17.12 7.26
N LYS A 296 -11.33 -18.15 7.61
CA LYS A 296 -10.95 -19.56 7.42
C LYS A 296 -11.01 -20.00 5.95
N LYS A 297 -11.52 -19.13 5.07
CA LYS A 297 -11.68 -19.40 3.64
C LYS A 297 -11.05 -18.28 2.83
N LYS A 298 -10.64 -18.62 1.61
CA LYS A 298 -10.25 -17.64 0.60
C LYS A 298 -11.38 -16.64 0.36
N MET A 299 -11.03 -15.38 0.13
CA MET A 299 -11.95 -14.29 -0.21
C MET A 299 -11.40 -13.48 -1.39
N THR A 300 -12.28 -12.84 -2.15
CA THR A 300 -11.92 -11.80 -3.10
C THR A 300 -12.04 -10.44 -2.43
N VAL A 301 -11.01 -9.61 -2.55
CA VAL A 301 -10.98 -8.22 -2.10
C VAL A 301 -11.02 -7.32 -3.32
N VAL A 302 -11.93 -6.35 -3.33
CA VAL A 302 -12.11 -5.39 -4.44
C VAL A 302 -11.97 -3.98 -3.90
N THR A 303 -11.12 -3.18 -4.53
CA THR A 303 -10.87 -1.78 -4.16
C THR A 303 -11.08 -0.87 -5.36
N GLN A 304 -11.94 0.13 -5.21
CA GLN A 304 -12.31 1.08 -6.27
C GLN A 304 -11.78 2.47 -5.93
N PHE A 305 -11.13 3.12 -6.90
CA PHE A 305 -10.57 4.46 -6.76
C PHE A 305 -11.41 5.46 -7.56
N ILE A 306 -12.40 6.04 -6.91
CA ILE A 306 -13.44 6.81 -7.57
C ILE A 306 -12.96 8.27 -7.68
N THR A 307 -13.00 8.80 -8.89
CA THR A 307 -12.68 10.22 -9.15
C THR A 307 -13.95 11.08 -9.18
N ALA A 308 -13.79 12.38 -8.94
CA ALA A 308 -14.88 13.33 -8.81
C ALA A 308 -15.80 13.37 -10.03
N ASP A 309 -15.21 13.31 -11.23
CA ASP A 309 -15.88 13.40 -12.53
C ASP A 309 -16.06 12.03 -13.23
N GLY A 310 -15.64 10.93 -12.60
CA GLY A 310 -15.71 9.59 -13.18
C GLY A 310 -14.73 9.35 -14.34
N THR A 311 -13.66 10.15 -14.45
CA THR A 311 -12.60 10.00 -15.46
C THR A 311 -11.25 9.64 -14.82
N ALA A 312 -10.33 9.07 -15.60
CA ALA A 312 -8.97 8.76 -15.12
C ALA A 312 -8.12 10.02 -14.81
N SER A 313 -8.52 11.19 -15.30
CA SER A 313 -7.85 12.47 -15.03
C SER A 313 -8.41 13.23 -13.82
N GLY A 314 -9.66 12.93 -13.40
CA GLY A 314 -10.33 13.63 -12.31
C GLY A 314 -9.63 13.49 -10.96
N ALA A 315 -9.94 14.38 -10.03
CA ALA A 315 -9.43 14.29 -8.66
C ALA A 315 -9.98 13.03 -7.96
N LEU A 316 -9.13 12.28 -7.26
CA LEU A 316 -9.56 11.16 -6.42
C LEU A 316 -10.47 11.70 -5.29
N LYS A 317 -11.63 11.09 -5.09
CA LYS A 317 -12.60 11.53 -4.05
C LYS A 317 -12.99 10.45 -3.04
N GLU A 318 -12.89 9.18 -3.42
CA GLU A 318 -13.39 8.07 -2.60
C GLU A 318 -12.60 6.80 -2.92
N ILE A 319 -12.20 6.07 -1.88
CA ILE A 319 -11.67 4.71 -1.98
C ILE A 319 -12.71 3.78 -1.35
N ARG A 320 -13.33 2.95 -2.20
CA ARG A 320 -14.39 2.04 -1.78
C ARG A 320 -13.90 0.61 -1.73
N ARG A 321 -14.44 -0.15 -0.78
CA ARG A 321 -14.15 -1.57 -0.56
C ARG A 321 -15.41 -2.41 -0.76
N LEU A 322 -15.25 -3.57 -1.37
CA LEU A 322 -16.20 -4.68 -1.29
C LEU A 322 -15.46 -6.01 -1.32
N TYR A 323 -16.17 -7.07 -0.99
CA TYR A 323 -15.65 -8.43 -0.95
C TYR A 323 -16.53 -9.38 -1.75
N VAL A 324 -15.96 -10.50 -2.19
CA VAL A 324 -16.71 -11.65 -2.68
C VAL A 324 -16.24 -12.90 -1.95
N GLN A 325 -17.18 -13.61 -1.32
CA GLN A 325 -16.89 -14.90 -0.69
C GLN A 325 -18.05 -15.86 -0.96
N ASP A 326 -17.73 -17.11 -1.29
CA ASP A 326 -18.71 -18.14 -1.67
C ASP A 326 -19.70 -17.64 -2.75
N GLY A 327 -19.21 -16.86 -3.71
CA GLY A 327 -19.99 -16.30 -4.84
C GLY A 327 -20.92 -15.12 -4.48
N LYS A 328 -20.92 -14.65 -3.24
CA LYS A 328 -21.76 -13.54 -2.76
C LYS A 328 -20.97 -12.26 -2.68
N VAL A 329 -21.53 -11.17 -3.22
CA VAL A 329 -20.98 -9.83 -3.03
C VAL A 329 -21.34 -9.34 -1.63
N ILE A 330 -20.34 -8.94 -0.87
CA ILE A 330 -20.44 -8.43 0.50
C ILE A 330 -19.91 -6.99 0.48
N GLN A 331 -20.77 -6.01 0.79
CA GLN A 331 -20.35 -4.62 0.91
C GLN A 331 -19.46 -4.45 2.15
N ASN A 332 -18.62 -3.41 2.15
CA ASN A 332 -17.83 -3.10 3.34
C ASN A 332 -18.72 -2.88 4.58
N SER A 333 -18.16 -3.10 5.77
CA SER A 333 -18.86 -2.75 7.01
C SER A 333 -19.09 -1.25 7.08
N LYS A 334 -20.05 -0.84 7.90
CA LYS A 334 -20.29 0.57 8.22
C LYS A 334 -19.62 0.94 9.53
N THR A 335 -19.16 2.18 9.65
CA THR A 335 -18.68 2.72 10.91
C THR A 335 -19.79 2.75 11.95
N ASN A 336 -19.45 2.38 13.18
CA ASN A 336 -20.32 2.37 14.36
C ASN A 336 -19.57 2.98 15.56
N ILE A 337 -19.22 4.27 15.41
CA ILE A 337 -18.52 5.04 16.44
C ILE A 337 -19.47 6.12 16.97
N SER A 338 -19.67 6.14 18.30
CA SER A 338 -20.56 7.13 18.94
C SER A 338 -20.13 8.56 18.61
N GLY A 339 -21.09 9.39 18.17
CA GLY A 339 -20.83 10.78 17.79
C GLY A 339 -20.20 10.98 16.41
N MET A 340 -19.91 9.91 15.66
CA MET A 340 -19.40 9.98 14.29
C MET A 340 -20.51 9.64 13.28
N SER A 341 -20.55 10.32 12.14
CA SER A 341 -21.41 9.91 11.02
C SER A 341 -21.06 8.51 10.52
N THR A 342 -22.02 7.88 9.84
CA THR A 342 -21.83 6.55 9.26
C THR A 342 -21.14 6.63 7.91
N TYR A 343 -20.05 5.88 7.74
CA TYR A 343 -19.28 5.73 6.50
C TYR A 343 -19.04 4.25 6.22
N ASP A 344 -18.73 3.90 4.98
CA ASP A 344 -18.31 2.55 4.53
C ASP A 344 -17.15 2.60 3.52
N SER A 345 -16.57 3.78 3.35
CA SER A 345 -15.54 4.10 2.36
C SER A 345 -14.65 5.23 2.88
N ILE A 346 -13.45 5.34 2.32
CA ILE A 346 -12.50 6.40 2.69
C ILE A 346 -12.77 7.62 1.81
N THR A 347 -13.07 8.73 2.46
CA THR A 347 -13.26 10.08 1.90
C THR A 347 -12.56 11.09 2.81
N ASP A 348 -12.25 12.29 2.34
CA ASP A 348 -11.65 13.32 3.21
C ASP A 348 -12.56 13.65 4.42
N GLN A 349 -13.89 13.55 4.25
CA GLN A 349 -14.87 13.70 5.33
C GLN A 349 -14.79 12.56 6.35
N PHE A 350 -14.70 11.30 5.89
CA PHE A 350 -14.46 10.15 6.76
C PHE A 350 -13.17 10.33 7.56
N CYS A 351 -12.06 10.65 6.89
CA CYS A 351 -10.75 10.83 7.54
C CYS A 351 -10.82 11.90 8.63
N SER A 352 -11.43 13.05 8.33
CA SER A 352 -11.58 14.14 9.30
C SER A 352 -12.46 13.76 10.50
N ALA A 353 -13.57 13.06 10.25
CA ALA A 353 -14.48 12.61 11.30
C ALA A 353 -13.84 11.52 12.18
N GLN A 354 -13.17 10.55 11.56
CA GLN A 354 -12.46 9.46 12.22
C GLN A 354 -11.35 9.99 13.12
N LYS A 355 -10.45 10.84 12.60
CA LYS A 355 -9.33 11.39 13.38
C LYS A 355 -9.83 12.23 14.56
N THR A 356 -10.90 13.00 14.36
CA THR A 356 -11.57 13.74 15.44
C THR A 356 -12.15 12.81 16.50
N ALA A 357 -12.89 11.78 16.09
CA ALA A 357 -13.54 10.84 17.01
C ALA A 357 -12.55 10.01 17.83
N PHE A 358 -11.36 9.72 17.27
CA PHE A 358 -10.31 8.95 17.95
C PHE A 358 -9.29 9.85 18.66
N ASN A 359 -9.41 11.17 18.53
CA ASN A 359 -8.44 12.14 19.03
C ASN A 359 -7.02 11.88 18.49
N ASP A 360 -6.94 11.49 17.22
CA ASP A 360 -5.70 11.31 16.46
C ASP A 360 -5.35 12.61 15.71
N SER A 361 -4.05 12.86 15.49
CA SER A 361 -3.62 13.95 14.59
C SER A 361 -4.03 13.64 13.15
N ASN A 362 -4.53 14.64 12.43
CA ASN A 362 -4.96 14.48 11.04
C ASN A 362 -3.83 14.85 10.07
N ASP A 363 -2.75 14.07 10.12
CA ASP A 363 -1.59 14.24 9.24
C ASP A 363 -1.97 14.02 7.78
N PHE A 364 -2.88 13.08 7.50
CA PHE A 364 -3.49 12.86 6.18
C PHE A 364 -3.95 14.16 5.51
N ALA A 365 -4.79 14.94 6.20
CA ALA A 365 -5.25 16.24 5.70
C ALA A 365 -4.10 17.25 5.59
N ALA A 366 -3.16 17.26 6.55
CA ALA A 366 -1.99 18.13 6.52
C ALA A 366 -1.04 17.84 5.34
N LYS A 367 -1.05 16.61 4.80
CA LYS A 367 -0.32 16.20 3.59
C LYS A 367 -1.14 16.32 2.31
N GLY A 368 -2.34 16.91 2.37
CA GLY A 368 -3.17 17.23 1.21
C GLY A 368 -4.27 16.21 0.87
N GLY A 369 -4.51 15.24 1.75
CA GLY A 369 -5.62 14.29 1.69
C GLY A 369 -5.71 13.52 0.38
N LEU A 370 -6.93 13.11 0.00
CA LEU A 370 -7.17 12.34 -1.22
C LEU A 370 -6.82 13.13 -2.50
N THR A 371 -6.90 14.45 -2.47
CA THR A 371 -6.56 15.28 -3.63
C THR A 371 -5.08 15.17 -3.97
N LYS A 372 -4.18 15.37 -3.01
CA LYS A 372 -2.72 15.18 -3.24
C LYS A 372 -2.43 13.72 -3.55
N PHE A 373 -3.01 12.79 -2.80
CA PHE A 373 -2.81 11.36 -3.02
C PHE A 373 -3.20 10.89 -4.43
N GLY A 374 -4.31 11.41 -4.96
CA GLY A 374 -4.74 11.12 -6.33
C GLY A 374 -3.78 11.65 -7.41
N GLN A 375 -2.98 12.68 -7.13
CA GLN A 375 -1.92 13.14 -8.04
C GLN A 375 -0.73 12.17 -8.05
N ASP A 376 -0.48 11.49 -6.93
CA ASP A 376 0.61 10.51 -6.84
C ASP A 376 0.37 9.29 -7.73
N PHE A 377 -0.90 8.96 -8.00
CA PHE A 377 -1.31 7.92 -8.94
C PHE A 377 -1.02 8.26 -10.42
N ASP A 378 -0.79 9.53 -10.78
CA ASP A 378 -0.66 9.95 -12.19
C ASP A 378 0.59 9.37 -12.87
N LYS A 379 1.67 9.23 -12.10
CA LYS A 379 2.92 8.58 -12.53
C LYS A 379 2.81 7.05 -12.57
N GLY A 380 1.80 6.51 -11.89
CA GLY A 380 1.63 5.10 -11.61
C GLY A 380 2.40 4.65 -10.38
N MET A 381 1.99 3.52 -9.81
CA MET A 381 2.60 2.91 -8.63
C MET A 381 2.94 1.44 -8.89
N VAL A 382 3.94 0.94 -8.17
CA VAL A 382 4.39 -0.46 -8.21
C VAL A 382 3.58 -1.28 -7.22
N LEU A 383 3.08 -2.44 -7.67
CA LEU A 383 2.40 -3.40 -6.80
C LEU A 383 3.43 -4.17 -5.95
N VAL A 384 3.21 -4.17 -4.64
CA VAL A 384 4.03 -4.86 -3.64
C VAL A 384 3.19 -5.94 -2.95
N LEU A 385 3.77 -7.11 -2.72
CA LEU A 385 3.18 -8.20 -1.95
C LEU A 385 4.19 -8.67 -0.90
N SER A 386 3.78 -8.81 0.34
CA SER A 386 4.68 -9.18 1.44
C SER A 386 4.02 -10.06 2.51
N ILE A 387 4.87 -10.60 3.36
CA ILE A 387 4.53 -11.21 4.65
C ILE A 387 5.60 -10.82 5.66
N TRP A 388 5.19 -10.30 6.81
CA TRP A 388 6.09 -9.78 7.84
C TRP A 388 5.47 -9.80 9.24
N ASP A 389 6.34 -9.79 10.25
CA ASP A 389 6.05 -9.46 11.64
C ASP A 389 6.69 -8.12 12.02
N ASP A 390 6.23 -7.52 13.11
CA ASP A 390 6.53 -6.12 13.42
C ASP A 390 7.44 -5.97 14.64
N HIS A 391 8.70 -5.64 14.37
CA HIS A 391 9.71 -5.37 15.40
C HIS A 391 9.55 -4.03 16.13
N SER A 392 8.61 -3.17 15.71
CA SER A 392 8.36 -1.87 16.33
C SER A 392 7.19 -1.90 17.30
N ALA A 393 6.07 -2.48 16.89
CA ALA A 393 4.81 -2.44 17.64
C ALA A 393 4.07 -3.79 17.69
N ASN A 394 4.73 -4.90 17.36
CA ASN A 394 4.21 -6.27 17.47
C ASN A 394 2.86 -6.48 16.72
N MET A 395 2.59 -5.69 15.68
CA MET A 395 1.35 -5.71 14.89
C MET A 395 0.09 -5.29 15.66
N LEU A 396 0.25 -4.78 16.89
CA LEU A 396 -0.88 -4.45 17.77
C LEU A 396 -1.75 -3.33 17.20
N TRP A 397 -1.17 -2.46 16.36
CA TRP A 397 -1.87 -1.40 15.65
C TRP A 397 -2.87 -1.94 14.61
N LEU A 398 -2.72 -3.19 14.17
CA LEU A 398 -3.62 -3.88 13.25
C LEU A 398 -4.66 -4.74 13.97
N ASP A 399 -4.24 -5.55 14.95
CA ASP A 399 -5.05 -6.70 15.44
C ASP A 399 -5.32 -6.74 16.95
N SER A 400 -4.87 -5.73 17.72
CA SER A 400 -5.01 -5.68 19.17
C SER A 400 -5.50 -4.32 19.69
N ASN A 401 -5.30 -4.02 20.96
CA ASN A 401 -5.49 -2.70 21.53
C ASN A 401 -4.19 -1.89 21.39
N TYR A 402 -4.24 -0.75 20.71
CA TYR A 402 -3.08 0.10 20.51
C TYR A 402 -3.41 1.60 20.59
N PRO A 403 -2.67 2.37 21.42
CA PRO A 403 -1.57 1.94 22.31
C PRO A 403 -2.02 1.00 23.43
N THR A 404 -1.10 0.18 23.94
CA THR A 404 -1.40 -0.88 24.95
C THR A 404 -1.81 -0.35 26.32
N SER A 405 -1.51 0.91 26.61
CA SER A 405 -1.95 1.62 27.81
C SER A 405 -3.38 2.17 27.71
N GLY A 406 -3.97 2.19 26.52
CA GLY A 406 -5.32 2.71 26.28
C GLY A 406 -6.41 1.74 26.71
N SER A 407 -7.57 2.28 27.13
CA SER A 407 -8.76 1.46 27.37
C SER A 407 -9.34 0.96 26.04
N ALA A 408 -9.63 -0.34 25.95
CA ALA A 408 -10.30 -0.94 24.78
C ALA A 408 -11.71 -0.37 24.51
N SER A 409 -12.31 0.32 25.48
CA SER A 409 -13.60 1.02 25.32
C SER A 409 -13.46 2.39 24.64
N THR A 410 -12.26 2.97 24.58
CA THR A 410 -12.02 4.25 23.93
C THR A 410 -12.04 4.05 22.41
N PRO A 411 -12.85 4.82 21.65
CA PRO A 411 -12.88 4.75 20.20
C PRO A 411 -11.47 4.82 19.58
N GLY A 412 -11.18 3.93 18.64
CA GLY A 412 -9.90 3.87 17.93
C GLY A 412 -8.79 3.03 18.59
N ILE A 413 -8.93 2.64 19.86
CA ILE A 413 -7.93 1.80 20.55
C ILE A 413 -7.99 0.35 20.09
N ALA A 414 -9.16 -0.28 20.15
CA ALA A 414 -9.33 -1.70 19.84
C ALA A 414 -9.41 -1.91 18.33
N ARG A 415 -8.42 -2.60 17.75
CA ARG A 415 -8.31 -2.88 16.30
C ARG A 415 -8.53 -4.34 15.94
N GLY A 416 -8.50 -5.23 16.92
CA GLY A 416 -8.83 -6.64 16.78
C GLY A 416 -8.97 -7.34 18.13
N SER A 417 -8.98 -8.67 18.11
CA SER A 417 -9.15 -9.51 19.30
C SER A 417 -7.85 -10.11 19.85
N CYS A 418 -6.70 -9.80 19.26
CA CYS A 418 -5.42 -10.33 19.70
C CYS A 418 -5.03 -9.75 21.09
N PRO A 419 -4.41 -10.55 21.98
CA PRO A 419 -3.89 -10.04 23.26
C PRO A 419 -2.82 -8.97 23.05
N ILE A 420 -2.73 -8.00 23.96
CA ILE A 420 -1.68 -6.95 23.93
C ILE A 420 -0.25 -7.49 24.09
N THR A 421 -0.11 -8.75 24.50
CA THR A 421 1.17 -9.47 24.63
C THR A 421 1.49 -10.34 23.41
N SER A 422 0.64 -10.33 22.39
CA SER A 422 0.89 -11.08 21.15
C SER A 422 1.87 -10.36 20.24
N GLY A 423 2.29 -11.04 19.16
CA GLY A 423 3.02 -10.44 18.06
C GLY A 423 4.49 -10.10 18.30
N VAL A 424 5.06 -10.48 19.44
CA VAL A 424 6.51 -10.38 19.66
C VAL A 424 7.22 -11.23 18.60
N PRO A 425 8.09 -10.65 17.73
CA PRO A 425 8.67 -11.34 16.57
C PRO A 425 9.23 -12.74 16.89
N LYS A 426 10.10 -12.82 17.89
CA LYS A 426 10.68 -14.08 18.38
C LYS A 426 9.65 -15.16 18.70
N ASP A 427 8.53 -14.77 19.31
CA ASP A 427 7.46 -15.70 19.67
C ASP A 427 6.69 -16.14 18.42
N VAL A 428 6.40 -15.23 17.50
CA VAL A 428 5.68 -15.52 16.26
C VAL A 428 6.51 -16.40 15.32
N GLU A 429 7.79 -16.07 15.12
CA GLU A 429 8.76 -16.87 14.35
C GLU A 429 8.88 -18.31 14.87
N THR A 430 8.86 -18.47 16.20
CA THR A 430 8.97 -19.78 16.86
C THR A 430 7.67 -20.57 16.79
N ASN A 431 6.54 -19.92 17.08
CA ASN A 431 5.25 -20.60 17.25
C ASN A 431 4.48 -20.77 15.94
N SER A 432 4.76 -19.93 14.95
CA SER A 432 4.04 -19.92 13.66
C SER A 432 4.98 -19.97 12.44
N PRO A 433 6.05 -20.79 12.42
CA PRO A 433 7.03 -20.77 11.33
C PRO A 433 6.42 -21.20 9.98
N ASN A 434 5.36 -22.01 10.03
CA ASN A 434 4.65 -22.48 8.85
C ASN A 434 3.54 -21.53 8.39
N ALA A 435 3.40 -20.35 9.02
CA ALA A 435 2.44 -19.34 8.58
C ALA A 435 2.72 -18.93 7.13
N SER A 436 1.68 -18.59 6.41
CA SER A 436 1.78 -18.23 5.00
C SER A 436 0.58 -17.42 4.55
N VAL A 437 0.79 -16.58 3.54
CA VAL A 437 -0.27 -15.90 2.81
C VAL A 437 -0.26 -16.35 1.36
N THR A 438 -1.43 -16.49 0.76
CA THR A 438 -1.55 -16.71 -0.69
C THR A 438 -2.35 -15.60 -1.33
N TYR A 439 -1.74 -14.88 -2.26
CA TYR A 439 -2.38 -13.91 -3.13
C TYR A 439 -2.61 -14.55 -4.49
N SER A 440 -3.79 -14.39 -5.06
CA SER A 440 -4.08 -14.97 -6.37
C SER A 440 -5.06 -14.14 -7.18
N ASN A 441 -5.20 -14.48 -8.46
CA ASN A 441 -6.28 -13.99 -9.32
C ASN A 441 -6.39 -12.45 -9.36
N ILE A 442 -5.23 -11.79 -9.47
CA ILE A 442 -5.11 -10.33 -9.56
C ILE A 442 -5.80 -9.87 -10.85
N ARG A 443 -6.69 -8.89 -10.71
CA ARG A 443 -7.49 -8.28 -11.77
C ARG A 443 -7.46 -6.76 -11.61
N PHE A 444 -7.26 -6.04 -12.71
CA PHE A 444 -7.20 -4.58 -12.72
C PHE A 444 -7.94 -4.02 -13.94
N GLY A 445 -8.82 -3.05 -13.74
CA GLY A 445 -9.58 -2.50 -14.86
C GLY A 445 -10.62 -1.46 -14.49
N ASP A 446 -11.59 -1.26 -15.40
CA ASP A 446 -12.71 -0.36 -15.18
C ASP A 446 -13.49 -0.71 -13.91
N ILE A 447 -14.02 0.29 -13.21
CA ILE A 447 -14.88 0.08 -12.03
C ILE A 447 -16.07 -0.83 -12.37
N GLY A 448 -16.23 -1.91 -11.61
CA GLY A 448 -17.25 -2.94 -11.81
C GLY A 448 -16.91 -4.00 -12.86
N SER A 449 -15.69 -4.06 -13.37
CA SER A 449 -15.28 -5.05 -14.39
C SER A 449 -14.54 -6.26 -13.84
N THR A 450 -14.11 -6.25 -12.57
CA THR A 450 -13.17 -7.26 -12.05
C THR A 450 -13.81 -8.31 -11.15
N TYR A 451 -15.11 -8.22 -10.85
CA TYR A 451 -15.81 -9.18 -10.00
C TYR A 451 -17.19 -9.54 -10.53
N SER A 452 -17.69 -10.68 -10.08
CA SER A 452 -19.04 -11.17 -10.34
C SER A 452 -19.57 -11.85 -9.07
N GLY A 453 -20.87 -11.75 -8.80
CA GLY A 453 -21.49 -12.46 -7.70
C GLY A 453 -22.96 -12.08 -7.54
N THR A 454 -23.72 -12.91 -6.83
CA THR A 454 -25.10 -12.59 -6.50
C THR A 454 -25.11 -11.58 -5.35
N THR A 455 -25.89 -10.50 -5.48
CA THR A 455 -26.23 -9.66 -4.32
C THR A 455 -27.12 -10.50 -3.39
N GLY A 456 -26.61 -10.87 -2.22
CA GLY A 456 -27.40 -11.61 -1.24
C GLY A 456 -28.64 -10.80 -0.81
N PRO A 457 -29.73 -11.46 -0.37
CA PRO A 457 -30.86 -10.75 0.21
C PRO A 457 -30.39 -9.99 1.46
N ILE A 458 -30.66 -8.70 1.50
CA ILE A 458 -30.47 -7.85 2.67
C ILE A 458 -31.32 -8.44 3.79
N THR A 459 -30.70 -9.03 4.81
CA THR A 459 -31.42 -9.44 6.02
C THR A 459 -31.81 -8.19 6.80
N THR A 460 -32.95 -7.60 6.44
CA THR A 460 -33.64 -6.66 7.32
C THR A 460 -34.18 -7.45 8.50
N GLY A 461 -33.60 -7.27 9.69
CA GLY A 461 -34.22 -7.72 10.94
C GLY A 461 -35.62 -7.11 11.11
N PRO A 462 -36.49 -7.69 11.96
CA PRO A 462 -37.89 -7.29 12.06
C PRO A 462 -37.98 -5.84 12.55
N VAL A 463 -38.44 -4.95 11.68
CA VAL A 463 -38.86 -3.60 12.07
C VAL A 463 -40.26 -3.72 12.64
N THR A 464 -40.40 -3.42 13.93
CA THR A 464 -41.70 -3.26 14.59
C THR A 464 -42.49 -2.17 13.88
N THR A 465 -43.60 -2.56 13.26
CA THR A 465 -44.49 -1.70 12.49
C THR A 465 -45.23 -0.74 13.42
N THR A 466 -44.81 0.52 13.49
CA THR A 466 -45.70 1.62 13.87
C THR A 466 -46.25 2.25 12.60
N THR A 467 -47.53 1.99 12.36
CA THR A 467 -48.32 2.56 11.27
C THR A 467 -48.48 4.07 11.44
N THR A 468 -47.88 4.85 10.54
CA THR A 468 -48.34 6.20 10.22
C THR A 468 -48.47 6.33 8.70
N THR A 469 -49.69 6.59 8.27
CA THR A 469 -50.09 6.87 6.89
C THR A 469 -49.50 8.20 6.42
N SER A 470 -48.84 8.20 5.25
CA SER A 470 -48.53 9.42 4.50
C SER A 470 -48.58 9.20 2.98
N ALA A 471 -48.91 10.30 2.30
CA ALA A 471 -49.54 10.45 0.99
C ALA A 471 -48.60 10.21 -0.24
N PRO A 472 -49.11 10.25 -1.49
CA PRO A 472 -48.37 9.81 -2.68
C PRO A 472 -47.21 10.74 -3.05
N VAL A 473 -46.14 10.15 -3.56
CA VAL A 473 -44.90 10.81 -4.00
C VAL A 473 -45.05 11.31 -5.44
N THR A 474 -44.85 12.61 -5.64
CA THR A 474 -44.74 13.25 -6.96
C THR A 474 -43.27 13.32 -7.38
N THR A 475 -42.99 12.83 -8.59
CA THR A 475 -41.69 12.89 -9.27
C THR A 475 -41.31 14.32 -9.68
N THR A 476 -40.07 14.77 -9.43
CA THR A 476 -39.53 16.02 -10.00
C THR A 476 -38.33 15.76 -10.90
N ALA A 477 -38.45 16.31 -12.12
CA ALA A 477 -37.50 16.27 -13.20
C ALA A 477 -36.33 17.25 -12.99
N SER A 478 -35.14 16.84 -13.43
CA SER A 478 -33.96 17.69 -13.55
C SER A 478 -34.14 18.70 -14.69
N GLY A 479 -34.16 20.00 -14.38
CA GLY A 479 -34.11 21.07 -15.39
C GLY A 479 -35.00 22.30 -15.16
N ALA A 480 -35.84 22.33 -14.13
CA ALA A 480 -36.70 23.50 -13.88
C ALA A 480 -35.91 24.69 -13.29
N THR A 481 -36.18 25.91 -13.77
CA THR A 481 -35.77 27.17 -13.14
C THR A 481 -36.93 27.75 -12.31
N ALA A 482 -36.62 28.48 -11.23
CA ALA A 482 -37.60 29.13 -10.36
C ALA A 482 -38.10 30.45 -10.99
N PRO A 483 -39.42 30.70 -11.08
CA PRO A 483 -39.96 31.95 -11.65
C PRO A 483 -39.71 33.16 -10.73
N HIS A 484 -39.99 34.38 -11.23
CA HIS A 484 -39.93 35.61 -10.42
C HIS A 484 -40.71 35.44 -9.10
N TYR A 485 -40.12 35.88 -7.99
CA TYR A 485 -40.64 35.77 -6.63
C TYR A 485 -40.72 34.34 -6.05
N ALA A 486 -40.28 33.30 -6.77
CA ALA A 486 -40.21 31.96 -6.21
C ALA A 486 -38.97 31.78 -5.30
N GLN A 487 -39.07 30.83 -4.36
CA GLN A 487 -37.93 30.42 -3.55
C GLN A 487 -36.88 29.73 -4.42
N CYS A 488 -35.61 30.02 -4.18
CA CYS A 488 -34.48 29.49 -4.94
C CYS A 488 -33.34 28.99 -4.03
N GLY A 489 -33.57 28.95 -2.71
CA GLY A 489 -32.61 28.47 -1.74
C GLY A 489 -33.14 28.55 -0.30
N GLY A 490 -32.38 27.99 0.63
CA GLY A 490 -32.71 27.90 2.06
C GLY A 490 -32.51 26.48 2.61
N LYS A 491 -32.17 26.37 3.90
CA LYS A 491 -32.06 25.06 4.57
C LYS A 491 -33.35 24.24 4.42
N GLY A 492 -33.22 23.03 3.89
CA GLY A 492 -34.34 22.10 3.65
C GLY A 492 -35.09 22.32 2.34
N TYR A 493 -34.72 23.33 1.54
CA TYR A 493 -35.33 23.55 0.22
C TYR A 493 -34.82 22.52 -0.81
N THR A 494 -35.75 21.84 -1.49
CA THR A 494 -35.47 20.78 -2.47
C THR A 494 -35.88 21.15 -3.91
N GLY A 495 -36.34 22.39 -4.12
CA GLY A 495 -36.76 22.89 -5.43
C GLY A 495 -35.63 23.51 -6.26
N PRO A 496 -35.97 24.13 -7.41
CA PRO A 496 -35.01 24.78 -8.30
C PRO A 496 -34.12 25.83 -7.62
N THR A 497 -32.80 25.70 -7.75
CA THR A 497 -31.81 26.64 -7.19
C THR A 497 -31.36 27.73 -8.16
N VAL A 498 -31.84 27.68 -9.41
CA VAL A 498 -31.53 28.65 -10.47
C VAL A 498 -32.80 29.39 -10.86
N CYS A 499 -32.77 30.72 -10.83
CA CYS A 499 -33.90 31.56 -11.23
C CYS A 499 -34.03 31.65 -12.76
N ALA A 500 -35.26 31.76 -13.26
CA ALA A 500 -35.52 32.06 -14.65
C ALA A 500 -34.94 33.44 -15.00
N SER A 501 -34.30 33.58 -16.16
CA SER A 501 -33.80 34.87 -16.63
C SER A 501 -34.96 35.87 -16.77
N PRO A 502 -34.81 37.15 -16.33
CA PRO A 502 -33.58 37.83 -15.91
C PRO A 502 -33.29 37.83 -14.39
N TYR A 503 -34.03 37.06 -13.59
CA TYR A 503 -34.02 37.14 -12.13
C TYR A 503 -32.79 36.48 -11.51
N LYS A 504 -32.41 36.96 -10.32
CA LYS A 504 -31.29 36.41 -9.53
C LYS A 504 -31.77 35.88 -8.20
N CYS A 505 -31.18 34.76 -7.78
CA CYS A 505 -31.47 34.20 -6.47
C CYS A 505 -30.84 35.09 -5.39
N THR A 506 -31.68 35.83 -4.67
CA THR A 506 -31.28 36.79 -3.66
C THR A 506 -31.48 36.18 -2.28
N TYR A 507 -30.42 36.15 -1.48
CA TYR A 507 -30.45 35.63 -0.11
C TYR A 507 -31.27 36.53 0.81
N SER A 508 -32.13 35.93 1.64
CA SER A 508 -32.91 36.65 2.66
C SER A 508 -32.61 36.14 4.07
N SER A 509 -32.52 34.82 4.27
CA SER A 509 -32.17 34.21 5.55
C SER A 509 -31.61 32.80 5.34
N GLU A 510 -31.12 32.19 6.42
CA GLU A 510 -30.61 30.80 6.42
C GLU A 510 -31.63 29.80 5.85
N TYR A 511 -32.93 30.07 5.99
CA TYR A 511 -34.01 29.21 5.54
C TYR A 511 -34.65 29.67 4.23
N TYR A 512 -34.23 30.80 3.65
CA TYR A 512 -34.94 31.39 2.51
C TYR A 512 -34.08 32.28 1.61
N SER A 513 -34.11 31.99 0.31
CA SER A 513 -33.65 32.87 -0.78
C SER A 513 -34.74 32.96 -1.86
N GLN A 514 -34.88 34.10 -2.52
CA GLN A 514 -35.96 34.37 -3.48
C GLN A 514 -35.43 34.91 -4.81
N CYS A 515 -36.07 34.55 -5.92
CA CYS A 515 -35.80 35.13 -7.24
C CYS A 515 -36.35 36.55 -7.33
N LEU A 516 -35.48 37.54 -7.52
CA LEU A 516 -35.80 38.98 -7.68
C LEU A 516 -35.14 39.57 -8.92
#